data_AF-A0A5Q8CPE2-F1
#
_entry.id   AF-A0A5Q8CPE2-F1
#
_cell.length_a   1.000
_cell.length_b   1.000
_cell.length_c   1.000
_cell.angle_alpha   90.00
_cell.angle_beta   90.00
_cell.angle_gamma   90.00
#
_symmetry.space_group_name_H-M   'P 1'
#
loop_
_entity.id
_entity.type
_entity.pdbx_description
1 polymer ?
#
loop_
_entity_poly.entity_id
_entity_poly.type
_entity_poly.pdbx_seq_one_letter_code
_entity_poly.pdbx_strand_id
1 'polypeptide(L)'
;MDTHAYPVTRTDAEWRARLTPEQYAVMRNHGTERPGSCALLYEKRAGTFFCVGCDQPLFESKLKFESGTGWPSFNDPIPGSIETTVDRSYGMVRTECHCSRCGSHLGHVFEDGPPPTGLRYCINGVALRFEPAA
;
A
#
# COMPACT_ATOMS: atom_id res chain seq x y z
N MET A 1 6.57 -2.29 25.02
CA MET A 1 6.38 -2.44 23.58
C MET A 1 4.91 -2.21 23.36
N ASP A 2 4.53 -1.04 22.87
CA ASP A 2 3.13 -0.77 22.55
C ASP A 2 2.70 -1.78 21.50
N THR A 3 1.98 -2.81 21.93
CA THR A 3 1.31 -3.75 21.05
C THR A 3 0.13 -3.00 20.46
N HIS A 4 0.41 -2.16 19.46
CA HIS A 4 -0.63 -1.57 18.64
C HIS A 4 -1.37 -2.73 17.97
N ALA A 5 -2.54 -3.05 18.51
CA ALA A 5 -3.36 -4.15 18.06
C ALA A 5 -4.26 -3.66 16.94
N TYR A 6 -4.00 -4.12 15.72
CA TYR A 6 -4.85 -3.84 14.58
C TYR A 6 -6.20 -4.58 14.69
N PRO A 7 -7.31 -4.03 14.16
CA PRO A 7 -8.61 -4.70 14.16
C PRO A 7 -8.61 -6.10 13.52
N VAL A 8 -7.72 -6.33 12.55
CA VAL A 8 -7.50 -7.63 11.91
C VAL A 8 -6.10 -8.11 12.25
N THR A 9 -6.04 -9.13 13.11
CA THR A 9 -4.84 -9.88 13.43
C THR A 9 -4.95 -11.31 12.91
N ARG A 10 -3.80 -11.90 12.54
CA ARG A 10 -3.66 -13.30 12.16
C ARG A 10 -2.30 -13.80 12.61
N THR A 11 -2.21 -15.11 12.82
CA THR A 11 -0.93 -15.80 13.03
C THR A 11 -0.07 -15.77 11.77
N ASP A 12 1.22 -16.04 11.94
CA ASP A 12 2.16 -16.14 10.83
C ASP A 12 1.73 -17.19 9.78
N ALA A 13 1.29 -18.35 10.26
CA ALA A 13 0.84 -19.45 9.41
C ALA A 13 -0.41 -19.06 8.59
N GLU A 14 -1.37 -18.37 9.20
CA GLU A 14 -2.56 -17.88 8.49
C GLU A 14 -2.20 -16.82 7.44
N TRP A 15 -1.24 -15.94 7.73
CA TRP A 15 -0.76 -14.99 6.74
C TRP A 15 -0.07 -15.68 5.56
N ARG A 16 0.79 -16.67 5.82
CA ARG A 16 1.46 -17.47 4.78
C ARG A 16 0.47 -18.30 3.95
N ALA A 17 -0.63 -18.74 4.54
CA ALA A 17 -1.68 -19.46 3.83
C ALA A 17 -2.54 -18.54 2.95
N ARG A 18 -2.74 -17.28 3.38
CA ARG A 18 -3.57 -16.31 2.67
C ARG A 18 -2.84 -15.58 1.54
N LEU A 19 -1.56 -15.27 1.75
CA LEU A 19 -0.77 -14.43 0.85
C LEU A 19 0.16 -15.30 -0.01
N THR A 20 0.42 -14.85 -1.24
CA THR A 20 1.52 -15.44 -2.02
C THR A 20 2.86 -15.17 -1.31
N PRO A 21 3.93 -15.93 -1.61
CA PRO A 21 5.24 -15.70 -1.00
C PRO A 21 5.75 -14.25 -1.18
N GLU A 22 5.51 -13.66 -2.35
CA GLU A 22 5.89 -12.27 -2.64
C GLU A 22 5.04 -11.26 -1.85
N GLN A 23 3.71 -11.46 -1.80
CA GLN A 23 2.82 -10.64 -0.99
C GLN A 23 3.19 -10.69 0.48
N TYR A 24 3.48 -11.88 1.00
CA TYR A 24 3.90 -12.03 2.39
C TYR A 24 5.24 -11.30 2.64
N ALA A 25 6.22 -11.43 1.74
CA ALA A 25 7.50 -10.73 1.87
C ALA A 25 7.34 -9.20 1.87
N VAL A 26 6.49 -8.66 1.00
CA VAL A 26 6.19 -7.22 0.98
C VAL A 26 5.40 -6.81 2.23
N MET A 27 4.24 -7.42 2.46
CA MET A 27 3.24 -6.95 3.42
C MET A 27 3.58 -7.24 4.88
N ARG A 28 4.37 -8.30 5.15
CA ARG A 28 4.72 -8.72 6.52
C ARG A 28 6.19 -8.53 6.86
N ASN A 29 7.08 -8.57 5.88
CA ASN A 29 8.51 -8.37 6.08
C ASN A 29 9.00 -7.00 5.57
N HIS A 30 8.09 -6.06 5.31
CA HIS A 30 8.39 -4.69 4.86
C HIS A 30 9.28 -4.66 3.59
N GLY A 31 9.11 -5.65 2.71
CA GLY A 31 9.79 -5.72 1.43
C GLY A 31 9.21 -4.75 0.40
N THR A 32 9.93 -4.59 -0.71
CA THR A 32 9.49 -3.79 -1.86
C THR A 32 9.53 -4.65 -3.11
N GLU A 33 8.44 -4.65 -3.89
CA GLU A 33 8.41 -5.33 -5.20
C GLU A 33 9.36 -4.63 -6.19
N ARG A 34 9.79 -5.32 -7.25
CA ARG A 34 10.63 -4.70 -8.28
C ARG A 34 9.84 -3.62 -9.05
N PRO A 35 10.47 -2.50 -9.43
CA PRO A 35 9.77 -1.48 -10.22
C PRO A 35 9.26 -2.06 -11.54
N GLY A 36 8.02 -1.73 -11.91
CA GLY A 36 7.40 -2.20 -13.15
C GLY A 36 6.91 -3.65 -13.14
N SER A 37 7.03 -4.35 -12.01
CA SER A 37 6.69 -5.79 -11.94
C SER A 37 5.20 -6.07 -11.83
N CYS A 38 4.41 -5.18 -11.24
CA CYS A 38 2.99 -5.40 -11.02
C CYS A 38 2.12 -4.77 -12.12
N ALA A 39 1.15 -5.55 -12.65
CA ALA A 39 0.20 -5.07 -13.65
C ALA A 39 -0.68 -3.89 -13.17
N LEU A 40 -0.91 -3.77 -11.86
CA LEU A 40 -1.68 -2.67 -11.27
C LEU A 40 -0.99 -1.31 -11.42
N LEU A 41 0.31 -1.28 -11.74
CA LEU A 41 0.99 -0.06 -12.17
C LEU A 41 0.27 0.59 -13.36
N TYR A 42 -0.18 -0.21 -14.31
CA TYR A 42 -0.80 0.25 -15.56
C TYR A 42 -2.33 0.25 -15.52
N GLU A 43 -2.94 -0.04 -14.36
CA GLU A 43 -4.39 -0.03 -14.21
C GLU A 43 -4.93 1.41 -14.27
N LYS A 44 -5.95 1.61 -15.12
CA LYS A 44 -6.56 2.93 -15.38
C LYS A 44 -8.09 2.89 -15.38
N ARG A 45 -8.71 1.71 -15.24
CA ARG A 45 -10.16 1.59 -15.16
C ARG A 45 -10.67 2.29 -13.91
N ALA A 46 -11.93 2.74 -13.97
CA ALA A 46 -12.63 3.22 -12.79
C ALA A 46 -12.80 2.07 -11.80
N GLY A 47 -12.52 2.30 -10.51
CA GLY A 47 -12.65 1.27 -9.49
C GLY A 47 -11.92 1.59 -8.18
N THR A 48 -11.79 0.58 -7.34
CA THR A 48 -11.20 0.70 -6.00
C THR A 48 -10.06 -0.29 -5.82
N PHE A 49 -8.99 0.18 -5.16
CA PHE A 49 -7.85 -0.63 -4.76
C PHE A 49 -8.00 -1.00 -3.28
N PHE A 50 -7.91 -2.29 -2.98
CA PHE A 50 -8.10 -2.88 -1.68
C PHE A 50 -6.79 -3.48 -1.16
N CYS A 51 -6.62 -3.51 0.16
CA CYS A 51 -5.57 -4.27 0.80
C CYS A 51 -5.78 -5.77 0.54
N VAL A 52 -4.80 -6.44 -0.09
CA VAL A 52 -4.87 -7.91 -0.30
C VAL A 52 -5.00 -8.68 1.03
N GLY A 53 -4.40 -8.16 2.10
CA GLY A 53 -4.36 -8.79 3.40
C GLY A 53 -5.71 -8.85 4.12
N CYS A 54 -6.54 -7.82 4.00
CA CYS A 54 -7.79 -7.73 4.78
C CYS A 54 -9.01 -7.19 4.03
N ASP A 55 -8.89 -6.93 2.73
CA ASP A 55 -9.96 -6.42 1.88
C ASP A 55 -10.49 -5.04 2.30
N GLN A 56 -9.70 -4.26 3.05
CA GLN A 56 -10.01 -2.86 3.32
C GLN A 56 -9.84 -2.02 2.05
N PRO A 57 -10.81 -1.17 1.67
CA PRO A 57 -10.62 -0.16 0.63
C PRO A 57 -9.50 0.81 1.01
N LEU A 58 -8.52 1.02 0.13
CA LEU A 58 -7.36 1.89 0.37
C LEU A 58 -7.36 3.12 -0.53
N PHE A 59 -7.62 2.94 -1.83
CA PHE A 59 -7.53 4.03 -2.81
C PHE A 59 -8.62 3.95 -3.86
N GLU A 60 -9.04 5.10 -4.36
CA GLU A 60 -9.90 5.21 -5.54
C GLU A 60 -9.05 5.46 -6.79
N SER A 61 -9.43 4.84 -7.92
CA SER A 61 -8.70 4.99 -9.19
C SER A 61 -8.61 6.44 -9.68
N LYS A 62 -9.59 7.30 -9.33
CA LYS A 62 -9.61 8.73 -9.67
C LYS A 62 -8.42 9.51 -9.11
N LEU A 63 -7.80 9.01 -8.03
CA LEU A 63 -6.66 9.62 -7.37
C LEU A 63 -5.33 8.99 -7.79
N LYS A 64 -5.37 7.94 -8.62
CA LYS A 64 -4.18 7.32 -9.20
C LYS A 64 -3.60 8.20 -10.30
N PHE A 65 -2.28 8.35 -10.32
CA PHE A 65 -1.57 9.11 -11.34
C PHE A 65 -0.26 8.44 -11.76
N GLU A 66 0.27 8.84 -12.91
CA GLU A 66 1.53 8.32 -13.46
C GLU A 66 2.70 9.15 -12.93
N SER A 67 3.45 8.59 -11.98
CA SER A 67 4.62 9.24 -11.37
C SER A 67 5.95 8.94 -12.09
N GLY A 68 5.97 7.89 -12.93
CA GLY A 68 7.20 7.38 -13.54
C GLY A 68 8.11 6.59 -12.59
N THR A 69 7.68 6.31 -11.35
CA THR A 69 8.54 5.66 -10.34
C THR A 69 8.63 4.14 -10.51
N GLY A 70 7.69 3.52 -11.23
CA GLY A 70 7.59 2.07 -11.37
C GLY A 70 6.66 1.39 -10.36
N TRP A 71 5.96 2.15 -9.52
CA TRP A 71 4.92 1.64 -8.61
C TRP A 71 3.63 2.47 -8.68
N PRO A 72 2.45 1.86 -8.45
CA PRO A 72 1.20 2.59 -8.30
C PRO A 72 1.36 3.83 -7.40
N SER A 73 0.92 4.98 -7.90
CA SER A 73 1.05 6.26 -7.21
C SER A 73 -0.32 6.92 -7.08
N PHE A 74 -0.67 7.36 -5.86
CA PHE A 74 -1.94 7.98 -5.55
C PHE A 74 -1.74 9.30 -4.84
N ASN A 75 -2.65 10.25 -5.05
CA ASN A 75 -2.59 11.58 -4.43
C ASN A 75 -3.05 11.56 -2.96
N ASP A 76 -4.06 10.74 -2.65
CA ASP A 76 -4.65 10.61 -1.31
C ASP A 76 -5.30 9.22 -1.14
N PRO A 77 -5.23 8.59 0.04
CA PRO A 77 -6.01 7.39 0.36
C PRO A 77 -7.47 7.70 0.68
N ILE A 78 -8.27 6.65 0.75
CA ILE A 78 -9.59 6.72 1.38
C ILE A 78 -9.38 7.11 2.86
N PRO A 79 -10.11 8.12 3.39
CA PRO A 79 -9.90 8.60 4.75
C PRO A 79 -9.93 7.49 5.80
N GLY A 80 -8.92 7.44 6.66
CA GLY A 80 -8.78 6.45 7.74
C GLY A 80 -8.36 5.05 7.28
N SER A 81 -8.05 4.83 5.99
CA SER A 81 -7.65 3.52 5.49
C SER A 81 -6.15 3.19 5.63
N ILE A 82 -5.34 4.24 5.81
CA ILE A 82 -3.87 4.14 5.94
C ILE A 82 -3.43 4.86 7.20
N GLU A 83 -2.48 4.24 7.88
CA GLU A 83 -1.66 4.84 8.91
C GLU A 83 -0.22 4.99 8.42
N THR A 84 0.55 5.85 9.08
CA THR A 84 1.94 6.11 8.71
C THR A 84 2.89 5.95 9.88
N THR A 85 4.13 5.58 9.60
CA THR A 85 5.21 5.51 10.59
C THR A 85 6.50 6.00 9.97
N VAL A 86 7.31 6.72 10.74
CA VAL A 86 8.60 7.23 10.26
C VAL A 86 9.61 6.09 10.25
N ASP A 87 10.03 5.70 9.05
CA ASP A 87 11.09 4.74 8.78
C ASP A 87 12.44 5.47 8.67
N ARG A 88 13.40 5.11 9.53
CA ARG A 88 14.77 5.65 9.56
C ARG A 88 15.82 4.63 9.10
N SER A 89 15.40 3.52 8.49
CA SER A 89 16.29 2.47 8.03
C SER A 89 17.21 2.95 6.90
N TYR A 90 18.37 2.30 6.77
CA TYR A 90 19.35 2.54 5.70
C TYR A 90 19.84 4.01 5.57
N GLY A 91 19.79 4.79 6.64
CA GLY A 91 20.24 6.19 6.64
C GLY A 91 19.33 7.16 5.89
N MET A 92 18.14 6.72 5.48
CA MET A 92 17.11 7.54 4.86
C MET A 92 15.97 7.77 5.85
N VAL A 93 15.31 8.92 5.77
CA VAL A 93 14.05 9.17 6.49
C VAL A 93 12.92 9.08 5.48
N ARG A 94 12.07 8.07 5.63
CA ARG A 94 10.89 7.85 4.79
C ARG A 94 9.67 7.72 5.69
N THR A 95 8.49 8.01 5.15
CA THR A 95 7.23 7.79 5.86
C THR A 95 6.59 6.54 5.28
N GLU A 96 6.67 5.43 6.01
CA GLU A 96 6.01 4.18 5.67
C GLU A 96 4.49 4.38 5.68
N CYS A 97 3.80 3.75 4.74
CA CYS A 97 2.36 3.58 4.74
C CYS A 97 1.99 2.13 5.04
N HIS A 98 1.13 1.91 6.03
CA HIS A 98 0.57 0.62 6.35
C HIS A 98 -0.95 0.66 6.46
N CYS A 99 -1.60 -0.47 6.19
CA CYS A 99 -3.05 -0.60 6.27
C CYS A 99 -3.53 -0.43 7.72
N SER A 100 -4.42 0.53 7.98
CA SER A 100 -4.90 0.84 9.33
C SER A 100 -5.66 -0.31 9.99
N ARG A 101 -6.22 -1.24 9.19
CA ARG A 101 -7.01 -2.35 9.71
C ARG A 101 -6.22 -3.61 10.02
N CYS A 102 -5.10 -3.87 9.34
CA CYS A 102 -4.33 -5.11 9.53
C CYS A 102 -2.82 -4.93 9.67
N GLY A 103 -2.32 -3.69 9.64
CA GLY A 103 -0.90 -3.39 9.78
C GLY A 103 -0.03 -4.00 8.69
N SER A 104 -0.58 -4.25 7.51
CA SER A 104 0.23 -4.71 6.38
C SER A 104 1.00 -3.55 5.78
N HIS A 105 2.29 -3.75 5.54
CA HIS A 105 3.11 -2.81 4.79
C HIS A 105 2.52 -2.63 3.38
N LEU A 106 2.39 -1.37 2.95
CA LEU A 106 1.87 -1.02 1.63
C LEU A 106 2.95 -0.35 0.79
N GLY A 107 3.69 0.59 1.37
CA GLY A 107 4.69 1.38 0.64
C GLY A 107 5.09 2.62 1.45
N HIS A 108 5.25 3.75 0.78
CA HIS A 108 5.68 5.00 1.42
C HIS A 108 4.96 6.22 0.83
N VAL A 109 4.87 7.29 1.62
CA VAL A 109 4.38 8.60 1.17
C VAL A 109 5.52 9.61 1.07
N PHE A 110 5.46 10.44 0.03
CA PHE A 110 6.44 11.48 -0.30
C PHE A 110 5.74 12.82 -0.55
N GLU A 111 6.44 13.94 -0.34
CA GLU A 111 5.93 15.32 -0.54
C GLU A 111 6.22 15.86 -1.96
N ASP A 112 6.32 14.97 -2.95
CA ASP A 112 6.61 15.28 -4.36
C ASP A 112 5.43 14.93 -5.29
N GLY A 113 4.21 14.92 -4.74
CA GLY A 113 2.99 14.66 -5.48
C GLY A 113 2.41 15.89 -6.18
N PRO A 114 1.43 15.69 -7.07
CA PRO A 114 0.72 16.80 -7.71
C PRO A 114 -0.22 17.53 -6.73
N PRO A 115 -0.66 18.75 -7.05
CA PRO A 115 -1.79 19.38 -6.38
C PRO A 115 -3.05 18.49 -6.42
N PRO A 116 -3.96 18.58 -5.43
CA PRO A 116 -4.00 19.57 -4.37
C PRO A 116 -3.21 19.20 -3.10
N THR A 117 -2.93 17.93 -2.84
CA THR A 117 -2.28 17.50 -1.58
C THR A 117 -0.77 17.73 -1.59
N GLY A 118 -0.13 17.71 -2.76
CA GLY A 118 1.33 17.66 -2.86
C GLY A 118 1.92 16.31 -2.41
N LEU A 119 1.07 15.32 -2.12
CA LEU A 119 1.50 14.02 -1.62
C LEU A 119 1.47 12.95 -2.71
N ARG A 120 2.43 12.04 -2.63
CA ARG A 120 2.50 10.84 -3.46
C ARG A 120 2.59 9.61 -2.58
N TYR A 121 1.49 8.87 -2.50
CA TYR A 121 1.44 7.54 -1.92
C TYR A 121 1.95 6.54 -2.95
N CYS A 122 3.19 6.10 -2.79
CA CYS A 122 3.87 5.15 -3.66
C CYS A 122 3.73 3.75 -3.07
N ILE A 123 2.88 2.93 -3.67
CA ILE A 123 2.38 1.69 -3.07
C ILE A 123 2.79 0.50 -3.91
N ASN A 124 3.24 -0.57 -3.25
CA ASN A 124 3.51 -1.86 -3.90
C ASN A 124 2.22 -2.39 -4.52
N GLY A 125 2.24 -2.67 -5.84
CA GLY A 125 1.11 -3.21 -6.55
C GLY A 125 0.70 -4.60 -6.05
N VAL A 126 1.65 -5.47 -5.68
CA VAL A 126 1.35 -6.78 -5.10
C VAL A 126 0.58 -6.70 -3.77
N ALA A 127 0.67 -5.58 -3.04
CA ALA A 127 -0.09 -5.37 -1.82
C ALA A 127 -1.55 -4.93 -2.09
N LEU A 128 -1.90 -4.68 -3.35
CA LEU A 128 -3.20 -4.19 -3.79
C LEU A 128 -3.98 -5.23 -4.59
N ARG A 129 -5.30 -5.20 -4.43
CA ARG A 129 -6.27 -5.90 -5.27
C ARG A 129 -7.21 -4.86 -5.87
N PHE A 130 -7.49 -4.94 -7.17
CA PHE A 130 -8.35 -3.97 -7.84
C PHE A 130 -9.73 -4.57 -8.14
N GLU A 131 -10.79 -3.83 -7.84
CA GLU A 131 -12.15 -4.12 -8.31
C GLU A 131 -12.64 -2.98 -9.22
N PRO A 132 -12.99 -3.26 -10.48
CA PRO A 132 -13.60 -2.27 -11.36
C PRO A 132 -14.96 -1.78 -10.83
N ALA A 133 -15.27 -0.50 -11.05
CA ALA A 133 -16.61 0.03 -10.87
C ALA A 133 -17.59 -0.64 -11.87
N ALA A 134 -18.81 -0.89 -11.43
CA ALA A 134 -19.89 -1.46 -12.24
C ALA A 134 -20.45 -0.45 -13.26
#